data_AF-A0A5C3LIE3-F1
#
_entry.id   AF-A0A5C3LIE3-F1
#
_cell.length_a   1.000
_cell.length_b   1.000
_cell.length_c   1.000
_cell.angle_alpha   90.00
_cell.angle_beta   90.00
_cell.angle_gamma   90.00
#
_symmetry.space_group_name_H-M   'P 1'
#
loop_
_entity.id
_entity.type
_entity.pdbx_description
1 polymer ?
#
loop_
_entity_poly.entity_id
_entity_poly.type
_entity_poly.pdbx_seq_one_letter_code
_entity_poly.pdbx_strand_id
1 'polypeptide(L)'
;MEERRRQREREAQREDEERNRAGMTWTPIQRDQRCFRYGTRRYWAKLENIPRGFNHIRECRIMKASINGRMVTPTYCDDKGGVVVGTWEIDFGEGDCAPIWSNIWQKDCTAPGSGLRVLEAKLQNVHSDDDALVMCKSTPLDLRGEHYEGPMSCANWGGWQMFGYWNIRDDECW
;
A
#
# COMPACT_ATOMS: atom_id res chain seq x y z
N MET A 1 23.08 31.48 35.49
CA MET A 1 23.78 31.83 34.23
C MET A 1 24.03 30.60 33.35
N GLU A 2 24.50 29.49 33.90
CA GLU A 2 24.81 28.27 33.13
C GLU A 2 23.59 27.65 32.42
N GLU A 3 22.42 27.65 33.06
CA GLU A 3 21.18 27.10 32.48
C GLU A 3 20.71 27.88 31.25
N ARG A 4 20.81 29.22 31.28
CA ARG A 4 20.55 30.08 30.12
C ARG A 4 21.56 29.83 28.98
N ARG A 5 22.82 29.49 29.30
CA ARG A 5 23.84 29.15 28.29
C ARG A 5 23.50 27.81 27.61
N ARG A 6 23.18 26.79 28.40
CA ARG A 6 22.74 25.47 27.91
C ARG A 6 21.47 25.57 27.05
N GLN A 7 20.54 26.45 27.42
CA GLN A 7 19.33 26.68 26.62
C GLN A 7 19.66 27.29 25.24
N ARG A 8 20.49 28.34 25.19
CA ARG A 8 20.94 28.94 23.93
C ARG A 8 21.71 27.97 23.04
N GLU A 9 22.57 27.13 23.64
CA GLU A 9 23.30 26.08 22.91
C GLU A 9 22.34 25.07 22.28
N ARG A 10 21.29 24.65 23.00
CA ARG A 10 20.25 23.74 22.49
C ARG A 10 19.39 24.37 21.39
N GLU A 11 19.03 25.64 21.55
CA GLU A 11 18.27 26.39 20.54
C GLU A 11 19.08 26.53 19.25
N ALA A 12 20.34 26.95 19.35
CA ALA A 12 21.24 27.04 18.20
C ALA A 12 21.45 25.68 17.52
N GLN A 13 21.57 24.59 18.29
CA GLN A 13 21.68 23.24 17.74
C GLN A 13 20.41 22.83 16.98
N ARG A 14 19.22 23.17 17.50
CA ARG A 14 17.95 22.89 16.82
C ARG A 14 17.81 23.68 15.51
N GLU A 15 18.13 24.97 15.54
CA GLU A 15 18.11 25.81 14.34
C GLU A 15 19.10 25.31 13.29
N ASP A 16 20.28 24.84 13.70
CA ASP A 16 21.26 24.25 12.80
C ASP A 16 20.76 22.94 12.19
N GLU A 17 20.17 22.05 13.00
CA GLU A 17 19.53 20.82 12.51
C GLU A 17 18.38 21.09 11.54
N GLU A 18 17.53 22.08 11.84
CA GLU A 18 16.41 22.48 10.98
C GLU A 18 16.90 23.03 9.64
N ARG A 19 17.92 23.90 9.67
CA ARG A 19 18.55 24.44 8.46
C ARG A 19 19.18 23.33 7.61
N ASN A 20 19.86 22.38 8.25
CA ASN A 20 20.46 21.22 7.60
C ASN A 20 19.39 20.32 6.95
N ARG A 21 18.28 20.05 7.65
CA ARG A 21 17.15 19.26 7.10
C ARG A 21 16.44 19.99 5.97
N ALA A 22 16.35 21.32 6.00
CA ALA A 22 15.76 22.12 4.93
C ALA A 22 16.53 22.02 3.58
N GLY A 23 17.80 21.64 3.61
CA GLY A 23 18.60 21.39 2.41
C GLY A 23 18.41 19.99 1.79
N MET A 24 17.82 19.05 2.53
CA MET A 24 17.55 17.70 2.02
C MET A 24 16.38 17.73 1.04
N THR A 25 16.48 16.98 -0.04
CA THR A 25 15.45 16.95 -1.09
C THR A 25 15.22 15.53 -1.59
N TRP A 26 13.95 15.20 -1.86
CA TRP A 26 13.64 14.02 -2.67
C TRP A 26 13.92 14.32 -4.14
N THR A 27 14.48 13.36 -4.87
CA THR A 27 14.41 13.36 -6.34
C THR A 27 12.95 13.36 -6.80
N PRO A 28 12.65 13.65 -8.09
CA PRO A 28 11.30 13.52 -8.60
C PRO A 28 10.70 12.15 -8.26
N ILE A 29 9.55 12.17 -7.58
CA ILE A 29 8.85 10.96 -7.15
C ILE A 29 8.50 10.12 -8.38
N GLN A 30 8.94 8.87 -8.38
CA GLN A 30 8.59 7.90 -9.40
C GLN A 30 7.41 7.05 -8.94
N ARG A 31 6.54 6.70 -9.89
CA ARG A 31 5.33 5.88 -9.69
C ARG A 31 5.51 4.54 -10.38
N ASP A 32 5.24 3.44 -9.69
CA ASP A 32 5.22 2.12 -10.32
C ASP A 32 4.10 2.07 -11.36
N GLN A 33 4.39 1.50 -12.52
CA GLN A 33 3.39 1.37 -13.61
C GLN A 33 2.27 0.40 -13.23
N ARG A 34 2.62 -0.67 -12.52
CA ARG A 34 1.69 -1.65 -11.98
C ARG A 34 1.18 -1.25 -10.59
N CYS A 35 -0.03 -1.66 -10.29
CA CYS A 35 -0.59 -1.63 -8.95
C CYS A 35 0.12 -2.65 -8.05
N PHE A 36 0.29 -2.29 -6.78
CA PHE A 36 0.93 -3.16 -5.80
C PHE A 36 -0.05 -4.19 -5.24
N ARG A 37 -1.27 -3.75 -4.94
CA ARG A 37 -2.43 -4.55 -4.51
C ARG A 37 -3.70 -3.69 -4.63
N TYR A 38 -4.87 -4.20 -4.27
CA TYR A 38 -6.12 -3.44 -4.29
C TYR A 38 -5.97 -2.06 -3.63
N GLY A 39 -6.42 -1.04 -4.35
CA GLY A 39 -6.39 0.36 -3.98
C GLY A 39 -4.99 0.94 -3.74
N THR A 40 -3.92 0.18 -3.98
CA THR A 40 -2.57 0.51 -3.50
C THR A 40 -1.53 0.52 -4.62
N ARG A 41 -0.75 1.58 -4.68
CA ARG A 41 0.40 1.70 -5.60
C ARG A 41 1.67 2.08 -4.87
N ARG A 42 2.81 1.66 -5.43
CA ARG A 42 4.14 2.02 -4.93
C ARG A 42 4.68 3.25 -5.63
N TYR A 43 5.30 4.10 -4.82
CA TYR A 43 6.05 5.27 -5.24
C TYR A 43 7.43 5.21 -4.61
N TRP A 44 8.44 5.79 -5.28
CA TRP A 44 9.79 5.80 -4.74
C TRP A 44 10.59 7.03 -5.19
N ALA A 45 11.58 7.40 -4.38
CA ALA A 45 12.51 8.49 -4.67
C ALA A 45 13.79 8.33 -3.86
N LYS A 46 14.87 8.92 -4.36
CA LYS A 46 16.15 8.99 -3.64
C LYS A 46 16.16 10.23 -2.77
N LEU A 47 16.72 10.10 -1.58
CA LEU A 47 16.99 11.23 -0.70
C LEU A 47 18.37 11.80 -1.01
N GLU A 48 18.43 13.07 -1.40
CA GLU A 48 19.64 13.79 -1.76
C GLU A 48 20.03 14.83 -0.71
N ASN A 49 21.29 15.26 -0.76
CA ASN A 49 21.85 16.34 0.07
C ASN A 49 21.79 16.07 1.60
N ILE A 50 21.92 14.81 2.00
CA ILE A 50 21.99 14.43 3.42
C ILE A 50 23.31 14.95 4.00
N PRO A 51 23.29 15.86 5.00
CA PRO A 51 24.51 16.43 5.57
C PRO A 51 25.36 15.37 6.27
N ARG A 52 26.69 15.56 6.25
CA ARG A 52 27.63 14.65 6.91
C ARG A 52 27.32 14.56 8.41
N GLY A 53 27.37 13.35 8.96
CA GLY A 53 27.10 13.09 10.38
C GLY A 53 25.63 12.79 10.71
N PHE A 54 24.71 12.99 9.78
CA PHE A 54 23.31 12.56 9.94
C PHE A 54 23.17 11.07 9.66
N ASN A 55 22.18 10.42 10.29
CA ASN A 55 21.83 9.05 9.98
C ASN A 55 20.87 9.03 8.79
N HIS A 56 21.36 8.58 7.63
CA HIS A 56 20.61 8.68 6.38
C HIS A 56 19.25 7.95 6.42
N ILE A 57 19.19 6.78 7.05
CA ILE A 57 17.96 5.99 7.17
C ILE A 57 16.96 6.67 8.11
N ARG A 58 17.44 7.27 9.21
CA ARG A 58 16.60 8.04 10.12
C ARG A 58 15.99 9.24 9.40
N GLU A 59 16.78 10.00 8.67
CA GLU A 59 16.29 11.19 7.96
C GLU A 59 15.28 10.81 6.86
N CYS A 60 15.54 9.72 6.12
CA CYS A 60 14.56 9.16 5.18
C CYS A 60 13.22 8.83 5.83
N ARG A 61 13.21 8.17 6.99
CA ARG A 61 11.97 7.74 7.66
C ARG A 61 11.08 8.90 8.14
N ILE A 62 11.68 10.05 8.46
CA ILE A 62 10.95 11.20 9.00
C ILE A 62 10.61 12.25 7.94
N MET A 63 11.33 12.25 6.81
CA MET A 63 11.13 13.24 5.76
C MET A 63 9.90 12.91 4.92
N LYS A 64 8.97 13.87 4.81
CA LYS A 64 7.73 13.69 4.06
C LYS A 64 7.90 14.05 2.59
N ALA A 65 7.09 13.45 1.73
CA ALA A 65 6.89 13.84 0.33
C ALA A 65 5.41 14.13 0.07
N SER A 66 5.13 15.00 -0.91
CA SER A 66 3.77 15.25 -1.39
C SER A 66 3.41 14.22 -2.45
N ILE A 67 2.53 13.26 -2.12
CA ILE A 67 2.02 12.25 -3.06
C ILE A 67 0.49 12.33 -3.06
N ASN A 68 -0.11 12.41 -4.26
CA ASN A 68 -1.54 12.60 -4.46
C ASN A 68 -2.13 13.75 -3.60
N GLY A 69 -1.38 14.84 -3.44
CA GLY A 69 -1.78 16.02 -2.66
C GLY A 69 -1.68 15.87 -1.13
N ARG A 70 -1.11 14.77 -0.61
CA ARG A 70 -0.91 14.56 0.84
C ARG A 70 0.57 14.45 1.19
N MET A 71 0.94 15.03 2.33
CA MET A 71 2.30 14.92 2.88
C MET A 71 2.44 13.63 3.68
N VAL A 72 3.22 12.68 3.15
CA VAL A 72 3.37 11.32 3.71
C VAL A 72 4.84 10.95 3.90
N THR A 73 5.15 10.26 5.00
CA THR A 73 6.48 9.65 5.22
C THR A 73 6.60 8.34 4.46
N PRO A 74 7.81 7.92 4.04
CA PRO A 74 8.01 6.62 3.41
C PRO A 74 7.50 5.49 4.30
N THR A 75 6.93 4.46 3.67
CA THR A 75 6.58 3.19 4.32
C THR A 75 7.85 2.47 4.75
N TYR A 76 8.89 2.51 3.92
CA TYR A 76 10.22 1.98 4.25
C TYR A 76 11.33 2.74 3.52
N CYS A 77 12.56 2.55 4.02
CA CYS A 77 13.77 3.20 3.54
C CYS A 77 14.89 2.17 3.38
N ASP A 78 15.49 2.13 2.20
CA ASP A 78 16.59 1.22 1.87
C ASP A 78 17.88 2.02 1.62
N ASP A 79 19.02 1.49 2.08
CA ASP A 79 20.35 1.97 1.66
C ASP A 79 20.88 1.08 0.53
N LYS A 80 21.00 1.64 -0.67
CA LYS A 80 21.49 0.95 -1.87
C LYS A 80 22.88 1.45 -2.23
N GLY A 81 23.85 1.20 -1.34
CA GLY A 81 25.26 1.51 -1.59
C GLY A 81 25.57 3.00 -1.42
N GLY A 82 25.05 3.62 -0.37
CA GLY A 82 25.22 5.04 -0.06
C GLY A 82 24.12 5.94 -0.63
N VAL A 83 23.20 5.37 -1.40
CA VAL A 83 21.99 6.05 -1.89
C VAL A 83 20.81 5.56 -1.07
N VAL A 84 20.20 6.47 -0.29
CA VAL A 84 18.99 6.14 0.46
C VAL A 84 17.76 6.37 -0.40
N VAL A 85 16.91 5.35 -0.49
CA VAL A 85 15.67 5.34 -1.26
C VAL A 85 14.50 5.23 -0.30
N GLY A 86 13.59 6.20 -0.34
CA GLY A 86 12.29 6.12 0.30
C GLY A 86 11.31 5.43 -0.64
N THR A 87 10.51 4.52 -0.10
CA THR A 87 9.38 3.90 -0.81
C THR A 87 8.10 4.13 -0.04
N TRP A 88 7.04 4.51 -0.75
CA TRP A 88 5.70 4.71 -0.22
C TRP A 88 4.74 3.70 -0.83
N GLU A 89 3.98 3.01 0.00
CA GLU A 89 2.81 2.22 -0.40
C GLU A 89 1.57 3.07 -0.14
N ILE A 90 0.97 3.60 -1.20
CA ILE A 90 -0.10 4.59 -1.16
C ILE A 90 -1.41 3.92 -1.49
N ASP A 91 -2.34 3.94 -0.54
CA ASP A 91 -3.67 3.32 -0.61
C ASP A 91 -4.81 4.34 -0.85
N PHE A 92 -4.46 5.58 -1.22
CA PHE A 92 -5.41 6.66 -1.48
C PHE A 92 -5.14 7.36 -2.81
N GLY A 93 -6.21 7.73 -3.51
CA GLY A 93 -6.10 8.38 -4.81
C GLY A 93 -5.62 7.47 -5.95
N GLU A 94 -5.54 6.16 -5.71
CA GLU A 94 -5.18 5.13 -6.71
C GLU A 94 -6.43 4.42 -7.23
N GLY A 95 -7.37 5.18 -7.80
CA GLY A 95 -8.63 4.64 -8.31
C GLY A 95 -8.46 3.65 -9.46
N ASP A 96 -7.32 3.69 -10.16
CA ASP A 96 -6.95 2.73 -11.19
C ASP A 96 -6.44 1.39 -10.63
N CYS A 97 -6.13 1.32 -9.34
CA CYS A 97 -5.75 0.09 -8.63
C CYS A 97 -6.94 -0.60 -7.94
N ALA A 98 -8.17 -0.28 -8.32
CA ALA A 98 -9.39 -0.82 -7.74
C ALA A 98 -10.14 -1.73 -8.73
N PRO A 99 -9.67 -2.98 -8.94
CA PRO A 99 -10.47 -3.98 -9.65
C PRO A 99 -11.78 -4.25 -8.89
N ILE A 100 -12.75 -4.82 -9.59
CA ILE A 100 -14.09 -5.09 -9.04
C ILE A 100 -14.49 -6.54 -9.24
N TRP A 101 -15.30 -7.05 -8.33
CA TRP A 101 -15.98 -8.32 -8.48
C TRP A 101 -17.24 -8.16 -9.33
N SER A 102 -17.38 -9.02 -10.32
CA SER A 102 -18.52 -9.08 -11.24
C SER A 102 -18.99 -10.51 -11.40
N ASN A 103 -20.14 -10.71 -12.04
CA ASN A 103 -20.68 -12.05 -12.35
C ASN A 103 -20.66 -12.94 -11.11
N ILE A 104 -21.32 -12.50 -10.04
CA ILE A 104 -21.32 -13.22 -8.76
C ILE A 104 -22.30 -14.39 -8.87
N TRP A 105 -21.80 -15.62 -8.78
CA TRP A 105 -22.58 -16.85 -8.80
C TRP A 105 -22.57 -17.53 -7.45
N GLN A 106 -23.77 -17.81 -6.94
CA GLN A 106 -23.99 -18.74 -5.84
C GLN A 106 -23.95 -20.16 -6.40
N LYS A 107 -23.00 -20.97 -5.92
CA LYS A 107 -22.84 -22.37 -6.31
C LYS A 107 -23.56 -23.27 -5.30
N ASP A 108 -23.13 -24.52 -5.19
CA ASP A 108 -23.67 -25.48 -4.25
C ASP A 108 -23.19 -25.21 -2.81
N CYS A 109 -23.89 -25.84 -1.87
CA CYS A 109 -23.47 -25.92 -0.48
C CYS A 109 -22.12 -26.66 -0.38
N THR A 110 -21.26 -26.23 0.54
CA THR A 110 -19.92 -26.85 0.71
C THR A 110 -20.00 -28.30 1.15
N ALA A 111 -21.03 -28.67 1.91
CA ALA A 111 -21.43 -30.02 2.30
C ALA A 111 -22.88 -30.00 2.84
N PRO A 112 -23.59 -31.14 2.89
CA PRO A 112 -24.85 -31.24 3.62
C PRO A 112 -24.68 -30.81 5.09
N GLY A 113 -25.58 -29.98 5.60
CA GLY A 113 -25.56 -29.48 6.98
C GLY A 113 -24.49 -28.44 7.31
N SER A 114 -23.78 -27.90 6.32
CA SER A 114 -22.65 -26.99 6.57
C SER A 114 -23.07 -25.57 6.97
N GLY A 115 -24.29 -25.16 6.60
CA GLY A 115 -24.74 -23.76 6.66
C GLY A 115 -23.92 -22.82 5.76
N LEU A 116 -23.15 -23.37 4.80
CA LEU A 116 -22.22 -22.62 3.96
C LEU A 116 -22.41 -22.93 2.48
N ARG A 117 -22.48 -21.88 1.67
CA ARG A 117 -22.51 -21.95 0.20
C ARG A 117 -21.23 -21.41 -0.41
N VAL A 118 -20.77 -22.03 -1.49
CA VAL A 118 -19.66 -21.49 -2.28
C VAL A 118 -20.17 -20.32 -3.14
N LEU A 119 -19.49 -19.19 -3.03
CA LEU A 119 -19.65 -18.04 -3.89
C LEU A 119 -18.46 -17.98 -4.86
N GLU A 120 -18.73 -17.77 -6.13
CA GLU A 120 -17.72 -17.51 -7.17
C GLU A 120 -17.97 -16.13 -7.78
N ALA A 121 -16.92 -15.34 -7.98
CA ALA A 121 -17.04 -14.06 -8.68
C ALA A 121 -15.85 -13.84 -9.62
N LYS A 122 -16.10 -13.22 -10.77
CA LYS A 122 -15.06 -12.86 -11.74
C LYS A 122 -14.48 -11.49 -11.41
N LEU A 123 -13.16 -11.43 -11.27
CA LEU A 123 -12.41 -10.18 -11.13
C LEU A 123 -12.33 -9.45 -12.48
N GLN A 124 -12.58 -8.15 -12.46
CA GLN A 124 -12.54 -7.27 -13.64
C GLN A 124 -11.65 -6.06 -13.37
N ASN A 125 -11.34 -5.32 -14.45
CA ASN A 125 -10.54 -4.09 -14.41
C ASN A 125 -9.13 -4.30 -13.84
N VAL A 126 -8.57 -5.49 -14.04
CA VAL A 126 -7.15 -5.75 -13.75
C VAL A 126 -6.33 -5.25 -14.94
N HIS A 127 -5.33 -4.40 -14.69
CA HIS A 127 -4.44 -3.92 -15.75
C HIS A 127 -3.56 -5.07 -16.27
N SER A 128 -3.16 -5.04 -17.54
CA SER A 128 -2.36 -6.12 -18.15
C SER A 128 -0.99 -6.33 -17.50
N ASP A 129 -0.45 -5.27 -16.89
CA ASP A 129 0.85 -5.28 -16.22
C ASP A 129 0.76 -5.59 -14.71
N ASP A 130 -0.47 -5.69 -14.19
CA ASP A 130 -0.69 -6.03 -12.78
C ASP A 130 -0.55 -7.52 -12.53
N ASP A 131 -0.14 -7.86 -11.31
CA ASP A 131 -0.22 -9.24 -10.85
C ASP A 131 -1.69 -9.56 -10.51
N ALA A 132 -2.37 -10.22 -11.45
CA ALA A 132 -3.77 -10.59 -11.30
C ALA A 132 -4.04 -11.45 -10.06
N LEU A 133 -3.09 -12.27 -9.62
CA LEU A 133 -3.25 -13.09 -8.42
C LEU A 133 -3.18 -12.23 -7.15
N VAL A 134 -2.26 -11.27 -7.10
CA VAL A 134 -2.18 -10.30 -6.00
C VAL A 134 -3.44 -9.43 -5.95
N MET A 135 -3.91 -8.96 -7.10
CA MET A 135 -5.17 -8.21 -7.19
C MET A 135 -6.33 -9.06 -6.67
N CYS A 136 -6.49 -10.29 -7.15
CA CYS A 136 -7.54 -11.20 -6.68
C CYS A 136 -7.53 -11.38 -5.15
N LYS A 137 -6.37 -11.67 -4.57
CA LYS A 137 -6.25 -11.92 -3.12
C LYS A 137 -6.53 -10.70 -2.24
N SER A 138 -6.37 -9.49 -2.78
CA SER A 138 -6.48 -8.24 -2.02
C SER A 138 -7.74 -7.44 -2.31
N THR A 139 -8.53 -7.84 -3.30
CA THR A 139 -9.76 -7.11 -3.68
C THR A 139 -10.89 -7.50 -2.74
N PRO A 140 -11.41 -6.55 -1.93
CA PRO A 140 -12.46 -6.84 -0.98
C PRO A 140 -13.80 -7.08 -1.68
N LEU A 141 -14.71 -7.73 -0.98
CA LEU A 141 -16.10 -7.92 -1.40
C LEU A 141 -17.01 -7.54 -0.22
N ASP A 142 -17.93 -6.61 -0.47
CA ASP A 142 -19.04 -6.32 0.44
C ASP A 142 -20.28 -7.06 -0.07
N LEU A 143 -20.82 -7.98 0.72
CA LEU A 143 -21.98 -8.78 0.33
C LEU A 143 -22.92 -8.98 1.52
N ARG A 144 -24.21 -8.62 1.34
CA ARG A 144 -25.26 -8.79 2.36
C ARG A 144 -24.93 -8.16 3.73
N GLY A 145 -24.16 -7.07 3.74
CA GLY A 145 -23.74 -6.38 4.96
C GLY A 145 -22.50 -6.98 5.64
N GLU A 146 -21.92 -8.04 5.08
CA GLU A 146 -20.65 -8.60 5.50
C GLU A 146 -19.51 -8.08 4.63
N HIS A 147 -18.38 -7.74 5.27
CA HIS A 147 -17.16 -7.31 4.59
C HIS A 147 -16.15 -8.46 4.53
N TYR A 148 -15.64 -8.73 3.33
CA TYR A 148 -14.57 -9.68 3.11
C TYR A 148 -13.35 -8.93 2.57
N GLU A 149 -12.21 -9.02 3.26
CA GLU A 149 -10.93 -8.41 2.84
C GLU A 149 -10.44 -8.95 1.48
N GLY A 150 -10.88 -10.16 1.13
CA GLY A 150 -10.57 -10.83 -0.13
C GLY A 150 -11.19 -12.23 -0.18
N PRO A 151 -11.03 -12.95 -1.30
CA PRO A 151 -11.46 -14.33 -1.46
C PRO A 151 -10.61 -15.30 -0.64
N MET A 152 -11.19 -16.44 -0.28
CA MET A 152 -10.48 -17.55 0.36
C MET A 152 -9.50 -18.22 -0.61
N SER A 153 -9.82 -18.24 -1.90
CA SER A 153 -8.94 -18.75 -2.96
C SER A 153 -9.18 -18.03 -4.29
N CYS A 154 -8.17 -18.09 -5.15
CA CYS A 154 -8.18 -17.48 -6.47
C CYS A 154 -7.89 -18.54 -7.53
N ALA A 155 -8.61 -18.50 -8.65
CA ALA A 155 -8.36 -19.38 -9.80
C ALA A 155 -8.20 -18.56 -11.08
N ASN A 156 -7.17 -18.88 -11.85
CA ASN A 156 -6.96 -18.35 -13.19
C ASN A 156 -7.44 -19.39 -14.20
N TRP A 157 -8.50 -19.07 -14.93
CA TRP A 157 -9.10 -19.96 -15.93
C TRP A 157 -8.55 -19.71 -17.35
N GLY A 158 -7.46 -18.95 -17.48
CA GLY A 158 -6.85 -18.57 -18.75
C GLY A 158 -7.36 -17.21 -19.26
N GLY A 159 -6.66 -16.63 -20.24
CA GLY A 159 -7.11 -15.42 -20.95
C GLY A 159 -7.39 -14.20 -20.07
N TRP A 160 -6.60 -13.99 -19.00
CA TRP A 160 -6.77 -12.91 -18.00
C TRP A 160 -8.03 -13.03 -17.14
N GLN A 161 -8.69 -14.18 -17.13
CA GLN A 161 -9.88 -14.41 -16.33
C GLN A 161 -9.51 -14.94 -14.95
N MET A 162 -9.52 -14.03 -13.98
CA MET A 162 -9.26 -14.33 -12.58
C MET A 162 -10.57 -14.38 -11.81
N PHE A 163 -10.74 -15.41 -10.97
CA PHE A 163 -11.96 -15.62 -10.18
C PHE A 163 -11.59 -15.77 -8.70
N GLY A 164 -12.44 -15.22 -7.83
CA GLY A 164 -12.36 -15.37 -6.39
C GLY A 164 -13.45 -16.32 -5.89
N TYR A 165 -13.15 -17.01 -4.79
CA TYR A 165 -14.07 -17.94 -4.13
C TYR A 165 -14.22 -17.63 -2.65
N TRP A 166 -15.45 -17.70 -2.14
CA TRP A 166 -15.78 -17.53 -0.72
C TRP A 166 -16.71 -18.65 -0.27
N ASN A 167 -16.66 -19.00 1.02
CA ASN A 167 -17.71 -19.75 1.68
C ASN A 167 -18.56 -18.76 2.47
N ILE A 168 -19.80 -18.53 2.04
CA ILE A 168 -20.73 -17.58 2.67
C ILE A 168 -21.79 -18.33 3.47
N ARG A 169 -22.32 -17.71 4.53
CA ARG A 169 -23.42 -18.29 5.29
C ARG A 169 -24.69 -18.33 4.46
N ASP A 170 -25.34 -19.48 4.49
CA ASP A 170 -26.62 -19.70 3.83
C ASP A 170 -27.45 -20.73 4.59
N ASP A 171 -28.60 -20.30 5.12
CA ASP A 171 -29.50 -21.15 5.91
C ASP A 171 -30.21 -22.22 5.05
N GLU A 172 -30.16 -22.11 3.72
CA GLU A 172 -30.63 -23.16 2.81
C GLU A 172 -29.69 -24.38 2.76
N CYS A 173 -28.47 -24.26 3.31
CA CYS A 173 -27.46 -25.33 3.33
C CYS A 173 -27.53 -26.18 4.61
N TRP A 174 -28.62 -26.94 4.78
CA TRP A 174 -28.84 -27.85 5.92
C TRP A 174 -28.54 -29.32 5.62
#